data_AF-A0A949DW82-F1
#
_entry.id   AF-A0A949DW82-F1
#
_cell.length_a   1.000
_cell.length_b   1.000
_cell.length_c   1.000
_cell.angle_alpha   90.00
_cell.angle_beta   90.00
_cell.angle_gamma   90.00
#
_symmetry.space_group_name_H-M   'P 1'
#
loop_
_entity.id
_entity.type
_entity.pdbx_description
1 polymer ?
#
loop_
_entity_poly.entity_id
_entity_poly.type
_entity_poly.pdbx_seq_one_letter_code
_entity_poly.pdbx_strand_id
1 'polypeptide(L)'
;MSTSIINFSPSFQDEEDTQRETLSRLPEKGVKIFTETQVTSIEKNRVNMVRKDGEKFIIEVDNVVVAIQPKPEDSLLKELKNKIENVIIVGDAKMPGNIGSALRSAMEAALVI
;
A
#
# COMPACT_ATOMS: atom_id res chain seq x y z
N MET A 1 18.35 -8.11 -14.31
CA MET A 1 16.93 -7.86 -13.98
C MET A 1 16.85 -6.44 -13.45
N SER A 2 16.12 -5.54 -14.10
CA SER A 2 15.96 -4.14 -13.64
C SER A 2 14.65 -3.99 -12.88
N THR A 3 14.70 -3.44 -11.67
CA THR A 3 13.52 -3.19 -10.84
C THR A 3 13.21 -1.70 -10.82
N SER A 4 11.92 -1.35 -10.84
CA SER A 4 11.47 0.04 -10.71
C SER A 4 10.34 0.13 -9.69
N ILE A 5 10.40 1.17 -8.85
CA ILE A 5 9.35 1.53 -7.89
C ILE A 5 8.67 2.79 -8.38
N ILE A 6 7.34 2.80 -8.37
CA ILE A 6 6.52 3.92 -8.79
C ILE A 6 5.70 4.36 -7.59
N ASN A 7 5.81 5.64 -7.24
CA ASN A 7 5.12 6.25 -6.13
C ASN A 7 4.50 7.59 -6.55
N PHE A 8 3.30 7.86 -6.04
CA PHE A 8 2.61 9.12 -6.29
C PHE A 8 3.09 10.24 -5.36
N SER A 9 3.65 9.92 -4.19
CA SER A 9 4.06 10.91 -3.21
C SER A 9 5.25 11.77 -3.69
N PRO A 10 5.36 13.04 -3.21
CA PRO A 10 6.42 13.99 -3.60
C PRO A 10 7.82 13.49 -3.30
N SER A 11 7.97 12.84 -2.15
CA SER A 11 9.25 12.31 -1.70
C SER A 11 9.01 11.19 -0.70
N PHE A 12 10.10 10.50 -0.36
CA PHE A 12 10.16 9.58 0.78
C PHE A 12 10.80 10.21 2.01
N GLN A 13 11.06 11.54 2.00
CA GLN A 13 11.04 12.33 3.24
C GLN A 13 9.58 12.22 3.78
N ASP A 14 9.10 12.79 4.85
CA ASP A 14 7.76 12.45 5.43
C ASP A 14 7.54 10.98 5.90
N GLU A 15 8.20 9.97 5.32
CA GLU A 15 8.20 8.58 5.84
C GLU A 15 8.98 8.49 7.16
N GLU A 16 8.67 7.49 8.00
CA GLU A 16 9.42 7.22 9.23
C GLU A 16 10.92 6.94 8.95
N ASP A 17 11.79 7.27 9.91
CA ASP A 17 13.25 7.24 9.73
C ASP A 17 13.78 5.88 9.23
N THR A 18 13.20 4.76 9.71
CA THR A 18 13.57 3.41 9.28
C THR A 18 13.24 3.14 7.80
N GLN A 19 12.12 3.70 7.33
CA GLN A 19 11.67 3.52 5.95
C GLN A 19 12.53 4.35 4.99
N ARG A 20 12.94 5.56 5.42
CA ARG A 20 13.91 6.40 4.68
C ARG A 20 15.24 5.72 4.43
N GLU A 21 15.81 5.09 5.47
CA GLU A 21 17.09 4.39 5.37
C GLU A 21 17.01 3.21 4.38
N THR A 22 15.89 2.48 4.40
CA THR A 22 15.70 1.37 3.47
C THR A 22 15.63 1.85 2.02
N LEU A 23 14.88 2.93 1.78
CA LEU A 23 14.68 3.48 0.44
C LEU A 23 15.95 4.13 -0.14
N SER A 24 16.79 4.75 0.69
CA SER A 24 18.03 5.38 0.24
C SER A 24 19.05 4.37 -0.31
N ARG A 25 18.97 3.09 0.11
CA ARG A 25 19.87 2.00 -0.32
C ARG A 25 19.44 1.33 -1.63
N LEU A 26 18.24 1.60 -2.13
CA LEU A 26 17.71 0.94 -3.33
C LEU A 26 18.37 1.41 -4.63
N PRO A 27 18.68 2.71 -4.83
CA PRO A 27 19.42 3.17 -6.00
C PRO A 27 20.80 2.52 -6.14
N GLU A 28 21.50 2.28 -5.03
CA GLU A 28 22.80 1.58 -5.01
C GLU A 28 22.69 0.14 -5.55
N LYS A 29 21.50 -0.45 -5.51
CA LYS A 29 21.19 -1.77 -6.06
C LYS A 29 20.64 -1.72 -7.50
N GLY A 30 20.67 -0.55 -8.14
CA GLY A 30 20.17 -0.35 -9.50
C GLY A 30 18.65 -0.26 -9.60
N VAL A 31 17.94 -0.03 -8.48
CA VAL A 31 16.49 0.20 -8.50
C VAL A 31 16.21 1.63 -8.95
N LYS A 32 15.38 1.79 -9.97
CA LYS A 32 14.89 3.11 -10.39
C LYS A 32 13.65 3.48 -9.57
N ILE A 33 13.57 4.73 -9.11
CA ILE A 33 12.47 5.21 -8.31
C ILE A 33 11.83 6.39 -9.03
N PHE A 34 10.53 6.29 -9.30
CA PHE A 34 9.71 7.35 -9.87
C PHE A 34 8.78 7.89 -8.77
N THR A 35 9.03 9.09 -8.28
CA THR A 35 8.13 9.84 -7.39
C THR A 35 7.19 10.73 -8.20
N GLU A 36 6.17 11.30 -7.58
CA GLU A 36 5.19 12.18 -8.24
C GLU A 36 4.64 11.60 -9.56
N THR A 37 4.54 10.28 -9.62
CA THR A 37 4.23 9.53 -10.84
C THR A 37 3.01 8.67 -10.59
N GLN A 38 1.99 8.84 -11.42
CA GLN A 38 0.78 8.05 -11.39
C GLN A 38 0.79 7.02 -12.52
N VAL A 39 0.51 5.76 -12.18
CA VAL A 39 0.20 4.72 -13.17
C VAL A 39 -1.22 4.93 -13.69
N THR A 40 -1.35 5.05 -15.00
CA THR A 40 -2.64 5.28 -15.69
C THR A 40 -3.23 4.01 -16.26
N SER A 41 -2.40 3.08 -16.72
CA SER A 41 -2.81 1.74 -17.14
C SER A 41 -1.64 0.77 -17.13
N ILE A 42 -1.97 -0.50 -16.91
CA ILE A 42 -1.04 -1.63 -16.98
C ILE A 42 -1.49 -2.47 -18.18
N GLU A 43 -0.59 -2.66 -19.13
CA GLU A 43 -0.79 -3.53 -20.29
C GLU A 43 0.15 -4.74 -20.19
N LYS A 44 0.01 -5.69 -21.13
CA LYS A 44 0.69 -7.01 -21.07
C LYS A 44 2.21 -6.94 -20.82
N ASN A 45 2.88 -5.91 -21.32
CA ASN A 45 4.34 -5.80 -21.31
C ASN A 45 4.82 -4.35 -21.14
N ARG A 46 3.93 -3.47 -20.69
CA ARG A 46 4.24 -2.06 -20.45
C ARG A 46 3.32 -1.42 -19.41
N VAL A 47 3.84 -0.37 -18.77
CA VAL A 47 3.08 0.46 -17.84
C VAL A 47 3.06 1.89 -18.36
N ASN A 48 1.87 2.44 -18.53
CA ASN A 48 1.67 3.82 -18.94
C ASN A 48 1.56 4.72 -17.71
N MET A 49 2.32 5.80 -17.67
CA MET A 49 2.41 6.67 -16.51
C MET A 49 2.26 8.13 -16.91
N VAL A 50 1.89 8.94 -15.92
CA VAL A 50 1.87 10.40 -16.00
C VAL A 50 2.57 10.97 -14.78
N ARG A 51 3.53 11.87 -14.99
CA ARG A 51 4.11 12.67 -13.91
C ARG A 51 3.15 13.77 -13.48
N LYS A 52 3.36 14.31 -12.29
CA LYS A 52 2.57 15.42 -11.75
C LYS A 52 2.58 16.68 -12.63
N ASP A 53 3.64 16.90 -13.41
CA ASP A 53 3.73 17.98 -14.41
C ASP A 53 2.90 17.70 -15.69
N GLY A 54 2.30 16.53 -15.81
CA GLY A 54 1.52 16.09 -16.96
C GLY A 54 2.32 15.33 -18.01
N GLU A 55 3.63 15.15 -17.84
CA GLU A 55 4.47 14.37 -18.76
C GLU A 55 4.02 12.91 -18.78
N LYS A 56 3.65 12.41 -19.97
CA LYS A 56 3.27 11.01 -20.18
C LYS A 56 4.45 10.22 -20.70
N PHE A 57 4.68 9.05 -20.10
CA PHE A 57 5.77 8.17 -20.50
C PHE A 57 5.42 6.70 -20.24
N ILE A 58 6.19 5.81 -20.86
CA ILE A 58 5.95 4.36 -20.87
C ILE A 58 7.23 3.65 -20.45
N ILE A 59 7.10 2.60 -19.64
CA ILE A 59 8.18 1.64 -19.39
C ILE A 59 7.76 0.26 -19.87
N GLU A 60 8.68 -0.46 -20.50
CA GLU A 60 8.52 -1.88 -20.77
C GLU A 60 8.95 -2.69 -19.55
N VAL A 61 8.12 -3.67 -19.17
CA VAL A 61 8.36 -4.53 -18.00
C VAL A 61 7.82 -5.92 -18.25
N ASP A 62 8.53 -6.92 -17.70
CA ASP A 62 8.08 -8.32 -17.73
C ASP A 62 7.01 -8.60 -16.68
N ASN A 63 7.08 -7.91 -15.53
CA ASN A 63 6.25 -8.15 -14.37
C ASN A 63 5.87 -6.84 -13.68
N VAL A 64 4.65 -6.80 -13.13
CA VAL A 64 4.16 -5.68 -12.33
C VAL A 64 3.69 -6.20 -10.98
N VAL A 65 4.24 -5.65 -9.91
CA VAL A 65 3.79 -5.91 -8.53
C VAL A 65 2.98 -4.71 -8.06
N VAL A 66 1.70 -4.92 -7.77
CA VAL A 66 0.79 -3.89 -7.27
C VAL A 66 0.86 -3.88 -5.74
N ALA A 67 1.62 -2.94 -5.18
CA ALA A 67 1.81 -2.77 -3.74
C ALA A 67 1.13 -1.47 -3.26
N ILE A 68 -0.18 -1.38 -3.48
CA ILE A 68 -1.01 -0.24 -3.05
C ILE A 68 -1.71 -0.55 -1.73
N GLN A 69 -2.37 0.46 -1.15
CA GLN A 69 -3.08 0.33 0.11
C GLN A 69 -4.06 -0.86 0.10
N PRO A 70 -4.00 -1.76 1.10
CA PRO A 70 -4.94 -2.86 1.24
C PRO A 70 -6.37 -2.35 1.54
N LYS A 71 -7.36 -3.16 1.16
CA LYS A 71 -8.76 -2.97 1.56
C LYS A 71 -9.05 -3.87 2.77
N PRO A 72 -9.97 -3.46 3.67
CA PRO A 72 -10.40 -4.34 4.76
C PRO A 72 -10.97 -5.65 4.22
N GLU A 73 -10.59 -6.77 4.86
CA GLU A 73 -11.19 -8.08 4.62
C GLU A 73 -12.19 -8.38 5.74
N ASP A 74 -13.46 -8.10 5.48
CA ASP A 74 -14.56 -8.17 6.43
C ASP A 74 -15.66 -9.16 6.01
N SER A 75 -15.36 -10.10 5.10
CA SER A 75 -16.35 -11.07 4.58
C SER A 75 -17.04 -11.85 5.70
N LEU A 76 -16.27 -12.36 6.66
CA LEU A 76 -16.81 -13.12 7.78
C LEU A 76 -17.76 -12.28 8.65
N LEU A 77 -17.47 -10.99 8.87
CA LEU A 77 -18.37 -10.10 9.60
C LEU A 77 -19.73 -10.02 8.90
N LYS A 78 -19.73 -9.91 7.57
CA LYS A 78 -20.96 -9.86 6.76
C LYS A 78 -21.75 -11.16 6.86
N GLU A 79 -21.07 -12.31 6.91
CA GLU A 79 -21.72 -13.63 7.03
C GLU A 79 -22.31 -13.91 8.41
N LEU A 80 -21.73 -13.34 9.46
CA LEU A 80 -22.19 -13.48 10.85
C LEU A 80 -23.29 -12.48 11.22
N LYS A 81 -23.51 -11.47 10.39
CA LYS A 81 -24.57 -10.48 10.56
C LYS A 81 -25.92 -11.19 10.73
N ASN A 82 -26.65 -10.84 11.79
CA ASN A 82 -27.94 -11.42 12.18
C ASN A 82 -27.91 -12.90 12.64
N LYS A 83 -26.72 -13.52 12.79
CA LYS A 83 -26.57 -14.89 13.35
C LYS A 83 -26.03 -14.89 14.77
N ILE A 84 -25.24 -13.89 15.11
CA ILE A 84 -24.62 -13.71 16.43
C ILE A 84 -24.89 -12.26 16.84
N GLU A 85 -25.37 -12.05 18.07
CA GLU A 85 -25.69 -10.71 18.57
C GLU A 85 -24.44 -9.84 18.77
N ASN A 86 -23.35 -10.44 19.26
CA ASN A 86 -22.13 -9.72 19.62
C ASN A 86 -20.96 -10.18 18.74
N VAL A 87 -20.71 -9.43 17.67
CA VAL A 87 -19.54 -9.61 16.81
C VAL A 87 -18.74 -8.31 16.81
N ILE A 88 -17.48 -8.39 17.23
CA ILE A 88 -16.57 -7.25 17.28
C ILE A 88 -15.47 -7.45 16.25
N ILE A 89 -15.28 -6.46 15.38
CA ILE A 89 -14.22 -6.45 14.38
C ILE A 89 -13.02 -5.64 14.88
N VAL A 90 -11.81 -6.18 14.69
CA VAL A 90 -10.54 -5.58 15.11
C VAL A 90 -9.49 -5.77 14.01
N GLY A 91 -8.37 -5.07 14.14
CA GLY A 91 -7.23 -5.18 13.23
C GLY A 91 -7.54 -4.69 11.82
N ASP A 92 -6.81 -5.23 10.86
CA ASP A 92 -6.92 -4.84 9.45
C ASP A 92 -8.28 -5.18 8.83
N ALA A 93 -8.99 -6.17 9.39
CA ALA A 93 -10.36 -6.46 9.01
C ALA A 93 -11.29 -5.26 9.28
N LYS A 94 -11.03 -4.49 10.35
CA LYS A 94 -11.74 -3.23 10.66
C LYS A 94 -11.20 -2.08 9.81
N MET A 95 -9.89 -1.88 9.84
CA MET A 95 -9.21 -0.78 9.15
C MET A 95 -7.74 -1.16 8.95
N PRO A 96 -7.32 -1.46 7.71
CA PRO A 96 -5.93 -1.81 7.42
C PRO A 96 -4.96 -0.71 7.84
N GLY A 97 -3.88 -1.10 8.51
CA GLY A 97 -2.87 -0.16 8.95
C GLY A 97 -1.57 -0.84 9.36
N ASN A 98 -0.81 -0.18 10.21
CA ASN A 98 0.39 -0.78 10.80
C ASN A 98 0.03 -1.67 12.00
N ILE A 99 0.98 -2.49 12.42
CA ILE A 99 0.81 -3.42 13.56
C ILE A 99 0.37 -2.70 14.85
N GLY A 100 0.82 -1.46 15.07
CA GLY A 100 0.41 -0.65 16.21
C GLY A 100 -1.08 -0.27 16.17
N SER A 101 -1.62 0.03 14.99
CA SER A 101 -3.04 0.31 14.81
C SER A 101 -3.90 -0.94 15.06
N ALA A 102 -3.43 -2.11 14.62
CA ALA A 102 -4.10 -3.38 14.90
C ALA A 102 -4.14 -3.67 16.41
N LEU A 103 -3.01 -3.52 17.10
CA LEU A 103 -2.94 -3.69 18.55
C LEU A 103 -3.87 -2.75 19.30
N ARG A 104 -3.86 -1.45 18.95
CA ARG A 104 -4.77 -0.46 19.56
C ARG A 104 -6.23 -0.84 19.38
N SER A 105 -6.62 -1.25 18.17
CA SER A 105 -8.01 -1.67 17.91
C SER A 105 -8.44 -2.88 18.74
N ALA A 106 -7.53 -3.81 19.01
CA ALA A 106 -7.80 -4.96 19.87
C ALA A 106 -7.92 -4.56 21.35
N MET A 107 -7.06 -3.65 21.83
CA MET A 107 -7.16 -3.11 23.19
C MET A 107 -8.45 -2.34 23.42
N GLU A 108 -8.83 -1.48 22.48
CA GLU A 108 -10.10 -0.74 22.52
C GLU A 108 -11.30 -1.69 22.59
N ALA A 109 -11.31 -2.75 21.78
CA ALA A 109 -12.34 -3.78 21.81
C ALA A 109 -12.40 -4.51 23.16
N ALA A 110 -11.25 -4.83 23.76
CA ALA A 110 -11.20 -5.55 25.04
C ALA A 110 -11.72 -4.71 26.22
N LEU A 111 -11.64 -3.38 26.15
CA LEU A 111 -12.11 -2.48 27.22
C LEU A 111 -13.62 -2.27 27.25
N VAL A 112 -14.32 -2.68 26.19
CA VAL A 112 -15.78 -2.48 26.04
C VAL A 112 -16.58 -3.78 26.12
N ILE A 113 -15.92 -4.90 26.42
CA ILE A 113 -16.50 -6.23 26.70
C ILE A 113 -16.54 -6.43 28.21
#